data_AF-A0A1E1MCN8-F1
#
_entry.id   AF-A0A1E1MCN8-F1
#
_cell.length_a   1.000
_cell.length_b   1.000
_cell.length_c   1.000
_cell.angle_alpha   90.00
_cell.angle_beta   90.00
_cell.angle_gamma   90.00
#
_symmetry.space_group_name_H-M   'P 1'
#
loop_
_entity.id
_entity.type
_entity.pdbx_description
1 polymer ?
#
loop_
_entity_poly.entity_id
_entity_poly.type
_entity_poly.pdbx_seq_one_letter_code
_entity_poly.pdbx_strand_id
1 'polypeptide(L)'
;MHLSTTTLFFALFTTTSLSAPVSTPNLAHSIKSRALTSVPYNTFSISSGVGGSALSEANTAFPITPSSSTSASDLSIINAAAKVSEQAEVGTGGFNDAIATAGGQGTTEGKALQVGKIKNKVLKLQTDVLRLEIQAAKGKGGLDAQIQQQKTKLAANVKLDEANKGVTSKGINFAG
;
A
#
# COMPACT_ATOMS: atom_id res chain seq x y z
N MET A 1 52.80 39.93 -43.91
CA MET A 1 53.24 41.16 -43.22
C MET A 1 52.02 41.72 -42.50
N HIS A 2 51.87 41.92 -41.19
CA HIS A 2 52.65 41.76 -39.95
C HIS A 2 51.59 41.57 -38.83
N LEU A 3 51.68 40.55 -37.95
CA LEU A 3 52.15 40.61 -36.55
C LEU A 3 51.73 41.85 -35.74
N SER A 4 50.96 41.66 -34.64
CA SER A 4 51.21 42.22 -33.29
C SER A 4 50.10 41.75 -32.31
N THR A 5 50.29 40.80 -31.38
CA THR A 5 51.00 40.82 -30.06
C THR A 5 50.34 41.69 -28.99
N THR A 6 49.68 41.09 -27.98
CA THR A 6 49.74 41.44 -26.53
C THR A 6 48.88 40.46 -25.70
N THR A 7 49.45 39.48 -24.99
CA THR A 7 49.95 39.50 -23.59
C THR A 7 48.90 39.10 -22.54
N LEU A 8 48.95 37.79 -22.21
CA LEU A 8 48.96 37.16 -20.89
C LEU A 8 48.48 37.96 -19.66
N PHE A 9 47.47 37.44 -18.93
CA PHE A 9 47.49 37.43 -17.46
C PHE A 9 46.97 36.11 -16.88
N PHE A 10 47.76 35.63 -15.93
CA PHE A 10 47.71 34.37 -15.20
C PHE A 10 46.84 34.57 -13.95
N ALA A 11 45.90 33.66 -13.66
CA ALA A 11 45.32 33.53 -12.32
C ALA A 11 44.85 32.10 -12.10
N LEU A 12 45.75 31.30 -11.54
CA LEU A 12 45.53 29.94 -11.08
C LEU A 12 44.88 30.00 -9.69
N PHE A 13 43.57 29.71 -9.58
CA PHE A 13 42.93 29.47 -8.29
C PHE A 13 42.69 27.97 -8.12
N THR A 14 43.64 27.30 -7.48
CA THR A 14 43.46 25.93 -6.96
C THR A 14 42.75 26.01 -5.62
N THR A 15 41.44 25.82 -5.60
CA THR A 15 40.69 25.61 -4.35
C THR A 15 40.76 24.13 -3.97
N THR A 16 41.52 23.83 -2.93
CA THR A 16 41.51 22.54 -2.25
C THR A 16 40.24 22.44 -1.39
N SER A 17 39.23 21.70 -1.86
CA SER A 17 38.09 21.32 -1.02
C SER A 17 38.48 20.15 -0.12
N LEU A 18 38.50 20.37 1.20
CA LEU A 18 38.53 19.30 2.19
C LEU A 18 37.14 18.62 2.18
N SER A 19 37.05 17.47 1.52
CA SER A 19 35.91 16.56 1.70
C SER A 19 36.03 15.90 3.07
N ALA A 20 35.26 16.39 4.05
CA ALA A 20 35.06 15.68 5.30
C ALA A 20 34.27 14.39 5.04
N PRO A 21 34.64 13.24 5.63
CA PRO A 21 33.82 12.04 5.56
C PRO A 21 32.51 12.31 6.29
N VAL A 22 31.42 12.39 5.52
CA VAL A 22 30.07 12.39 6.08
C VAL A 22 29.87 10.99 6.65
N SER A 23 29.99 10.85 7.96
CA SER A 23 29.53 9.66 8.66
C SER A 23 28.02 9.60 8.45
N THR A 24 27.59 8.83 7.46
CA THR A 24 26.21 8.41 7.34
C THR A 24 25.90 7.61 8.60
N PRO A 25 25.01 8.08 9.50
CA PRO A 25 24.51 7.22 10.54
C PRO A 25 23.76 6.10 9.80
N ASN A 26 24.33 4.90 9.86
CA ASN A 26 23.66 3.68 9.44
C ASN A 26 22.51 3.50 10.44
N LEU A 27 21.41 4.22 10.20
CA LEU A 27 20.14 4.05 10.88
C LEU A 27 19.60 2.71 10.42
N ALA A 28 20.14 1.63 10.99
CA ALA A 28 19.37 0.42 11.21
C ALA A 28 18.16 0.86 12.02
N HIS A 29 17.11 1.30 11.33
CA HIS A 29 15.78 1.45 11.88
C HIS A 29 15.46 0.07 12.43
N SER A 30 15.63 -0.09 13.74
CA SER A 30 14.90 -1.10 14.48
C SER A 30 13.44 -0.84 14.12
N ILE A 31 12.90 -1.63 13.19
CA ILE A 31 11.49 -1.66 12.87
C ILE A 31 10.84 -2.25 14.12
N LYS A 32 10.76 -1.46 15.20
CA LYS A 32 9.74 -1.68 16.21
C LYS A 32 8.45 -1.41 15.44
N SER A 33 7.77 -2.50 15.09
CA SER A 33 6.36 -2.48 14.67
C SER A 33 5.64 -1.44 15.52
N ARG A 34 5.25 -0.32 14.90
CA ARG A 34 4.49 0.72 15.59
C ARG A 34 3.10 0.13 15.78
N ALA A 35 2.60 0.19 17.02
CA ALA A 35 1.24 -0.26 17.31
C ALA A 35 0.25 0.45 16.37
N LEU A 36 -0.68 -0.32 15.80
CA LEU A 36 -1.73 0.21 14.95
C LEU A 36 -2.68 1.08 15.77
N THR A 37 -3.27 2.05 15.10
CA THR A 37 -4.36 2.86 15.66
C THR A 37 -5.64 2.55 14.89
N SER A 38 -6.76 2.45 15.60
CA SER A 38 -8.05 2.29 14.94
C SER A 38 -8.41 3.62 14.27
N VAL A 39 -8.67 3.57 12.97
CA VAL A 39 -9.08 4.71 12.16
C VAL A 39 -10.25 4.30 11.26
N PRO A 40 -11.10 5.25 10.81
CA PRO A 40 -12.20 4.95 9.89
C PRO A 40 -11.72 4.33 8.58
N TYR A 41 -12.59 3.59 7.90
CA TYR A 41 -12.30 2.95 6.60
C TYR A 41 -11.67 3.92 5.59
N ASN A 42 -12.27 5.11 5.45
CA ASN A 42 -11.81 6.11 4.49
C ASN A 42 -10.38 6.61 4.76
N THR A 43 -9.85 6.42 5.97
CA THR A 43 -8.50 6.83 6.35
C THR A 43 -7.45 5.79 5.94
N PHE A 44 -7.75 4.50 6.03
CA PHE A 44 -6.80 3.43 5.68
C PHE A 44 -7.06 2.81 4.29
N SER A 45 -8.18 3.14 3.65
CA SER A 45 -8.51 2.66 2.31
C SER A 45 -7.44 3.05 1.29
N ILE A 46 -7.18 2.12 0.37
CA ILE A 46 -6.20 2.28 -0.72
C ILE A 46 -6.89 2.39 -2.08
N SER A 47 -8.21 2.62 -2.11
CA SER A 47 -9.01 2.49 -3.33
C SER A 47 -8.96 3.68 -4.29
N SER A 48 -8.23 4.74 -3.95
CA SER A 48 -8.08 5.92 -4.80
C SER A 48 -6.71 5.94 -5.49
N GLY A 49 -6.55 6.83 -6.48
CA GLY A 49 -5.29 7.04 -7.20
C GLY A 49 -5.26 6.29 -8.53
N VAL A 50 -4.30 5.40 -8.70
CA VAL A 50 -4.19 4.54 -9.88
C VAL A 50 -4.04 3.07 -9.46
N GLY A 51 -4.38 2.15 -10.36
CA GLY A 51 -4.09 0.72 -10.19
C GLY A 51 -2.60 0.39 -10.36
N GLY A 52 -2.23 -0.81 -9.92
CA GLY A 52 -0.93 -1.45 -10.16
C GLY A 52 0.05 -1.47 -8.99
N SER A 53 -0.35 -0.99 -7.81
CA SER A 53 0.47 -0.95 -6.59
C SER A 53 -0.28 -1.34 -5.32
N ALA A 54 -1.47 -1.94 -5.42
CA ALA A 54 -2.37 -2.16 -4.30
C ALA A 54 -1.76 -3.01 -3.18
N LEU A 55 -0.95 -4.02 -3.48
CA LEU A 55 -0.31 -4.84 -2.44
C LEU A 55 0.70 -4.01 -1.64
N SER A 56 1.50 -3.18 -2.32
CA SER A 56 2.47 -2.29 -1.68
C SER A 56 1.76 -1.27 -0.79
N GLU A 57 0.66 -0.69 -1.27
CA GLU A 57 -0.17 0.24 -0.51
C GLU A 57 -0.81 -0.44 0.71
N ALA A 58 -1.34 -1.66 0.57
CA ALA A 58 -1.89 -2.44 1.68
C ALA A 58 -0.85 -2.74 2.75
N ASN A 59 0.37 -3.13 2.36
CA ASN A 59 1.49 -3.37 3.28
C ASN A 59 1.96 -2.08 3.96
N THR A 60 1.88 -0.95 3.28
CA THR A 60 2.20 0.37 3.86
C THR A 60 1.15 0.79 4.88
N ALA A 61 -0.13 0.55 4.60
CA ALA A 61 -1.24 0.83 5.51
C ALA A 61 -1.24 -0.08 6.75
N PHE A 62 -0.79 -1.33 6.60
CA PHE A 62 -0.69 -2.33 7.66
C PHE A 62 0.72 -2.92 7.75
N PRO A 63 1.71 -2.17 8.27
CA PRO A 63 3.12 -2.57 8.31
C PRO A 63 3.40 -3.55 9.46
N ILE A 64 2.70 -4.69 9.47
CA ILE A 64 2.77 -5.72 10.51
C ILE A 64 3.41 -6.98 9.95
N THR A 65 4.43 -7.48 10.65
CA THR A 65 4.96 -8.82 10.44
C THR A 65 4.25 -9.78 11.39
N PRO A 66 3.58 -10.85 10.89
CA PRO A 66 2.88 -11.81 11.73
C PRO A 66 3.81 -12.43 12.79
N SER A 67 3.40 -12.37 14.05
CA SER A 67 4.17 -12.92 15.15
C SER A 67 3.29 -13.30 16.34
N SER A 68 3.78 -14.22 17.18
CA SER A 68 3.13 -14.55 18.46
C SER A 68 3.08 -13.35 19.41
N SER A 69 4.01 -12.41 19.27
CA SER A 69 4.12 -11.17 20.06
C SER A 69 3.23 -10.03 19.57
N THR A 70 2.54 -10.18 18.43
CA THR A 70 1.58 -9.18 17.96
C THR A 70 0.51 -8.94 19.03
N SER A 71 0.21 -7.67 19.31
CA SER A 71 -0.71 -7.31 20.39
C SER A 71 -2.14 -7.74 20.06
N ALA A 72 -2.97 -7.98 21.08
CA ALA A 72 -4.38 -8.26 20.88
C ALA A 72 -5.12 -7.08 20.22
N SER A 73 -4.67 -5.85 20.51
CA SER A 73 -5.21 -4.62 19.91
C SER A 73 -4.94 -4.58 18.41
N ASP A 74 -3.69 -4.83 17.98
CA ASP A 74 -3.34 -4.85 16.55
C ASP A 74 -4.11 -5.93 15.80
N LEU A 75 -4.21 -7.13 16.38
CA LEU A 75 -5.01 -8.22 15.78
C LEU A 75 -6.49 -7.83 15.66
N SER A 76 -7.05 -7.11 16.64
CA SER A 76 -8.42 -6.59 16.58
C SER A 76 -8.59 -5.57 15.45
N ILE A 77 -7.64 -4.63 15.31
CA ILE A 77 -7.65 -3.61 14.25
C ILE A 77 -7.56 -4.26 12.87
N ILE A 78 -6.66 -5.23 12.68
CA ILE A 78 -6.51 -5.96 11.41
C ILE A 78 -7.79 -6.72 11.07
N ASN A 79 -8.40 -7.38 12.06
CA ASN A 79 -9.67 -8.09 11.87
C ASN A 79 -10.82 -7.13 11.52
N ALA A 80 -10.89 -5.97 12.17
CA ALA A 80 -11.88 -4.94 11.85
C ALA A 80 -11.67 -4.40 10.43
N ALA A 81 -10.43 -4.13 10.03
CA ALA A 81 -10.07 -3.66 8.70
C ALA A 81 -10.48 -4.67 7.60
N ALA A 82 -10.23 -5.96 7.80
CA ALA A 82 -10.67 -7.01 6.87
C ALA A 82 -12.20 -7.01 6.71
N LYS A 83 -12.95 -6.96 7.83
CA LYS A 83 -14.41 -6.96 7.83
C LYS A 83 -15.01 -5.72 7.17
N VAL A 84 -14.55 -4.52 7.54
CA VAL A 84 -15.12 -3.29 6.96
C VAL A 84 -14.72 -3.14 5.49
N SER A 85 -13.55 -3.65 5.07
CA SER A 85 -13.19 -3.73 3.64
C SER A 85 -14.11 -4.68 2.88
N GLU A 86 -14.57 -5.78 3.50
CA GLU A 86 -15.62 -6.63 2.93
C GLU A 86 -16.95 -5.89 2.79
N GLN A 87 -17.38 -5.18 3.84
CA GLN A 87 -18.61 -4.39 3.80
C GLN A 87 -18.53 -3.26 2.76
N ALA A 88 -17.38 -2.61 2.62
CA ALA A 88 -17.15 -1.64 1.56
C ALA A 88 -17.26 -2.26 0.16
N GLU A 89 -17.08 -3.57 0.00
CA GLU A 89 -17.28 -4.26 -1.28
C GLU A 89 -18.75 -4.55 -1.56
N VAL A 90 -19.46 -5.15 -0.59
CA VAL A 90 -20.78 -5.78 -0.82
C VAL A 90 -21.95 -5.14 -0.07
N GLY A 91 -21.68 -4.33 0.94
CA GLY A 91 -22.69 -3.68 1.76
C GLY A 91 -23.34 -2.49 1.06
N THR A 92 -24.44 -2.01 1.63
CA THR A 92 -25.16 -0.84 1.12
C THR A 92 -24.25 0.40 1.11
N GLY A 93 -24.22 1.11 -0.02
CA GLY A 93 -23.30 2.23 -0.24
C GLY A 93 -21.85 1.81 -0.51
N GLY A 94 -21.58 0.51 -0.62
CA GLY A 94 -20.29 -0.06 -1.01
C GLY A 94 -20.02 0.05 -2.52
N PHE A 95 -18.94 -0.58 -2.97
CA PHE A 95 -18.50 -0.54 -4.37
C PHE A 95 -19.52 -1.13 -5.34
N ASN A 96 -20.23 -2.20 -4.96
CA ASN A 96 -21.26 -2.77 -5.83
C ASN A 96 -22.36 -1.74 -6.14
N ASP A 97 -22.85 -1.04 -5.12
CA ASP A 97 -23.85 0.01 -5.26
C ASP A 97 -23.30 1.20 -6.04
N ALA A 98 -22.10 1.67 -5.70
CA ALA A 98 -21.47 2.79 -6.40
C ALA A 98 -21.28 2.52 -7.90
N ILE A 99 -20.86 1.30 -8.26
CA ILE A 99 -20.71 0.90 -9.67
C ILE A 99 -22.07 0.83 -10.35
N ALA A 100 -23.11 0.30 -9.69
CA ALA A 100 -24.45 0.26 -10.24
C ALA A 100 -25.02 1.68 -10.46
N THR A 101 -24.87 2.57 -9.49
CA THR A 101 -25.26 3.99 -9.57
C THR A 101 -24.52 4.72 -10.70
N ALA A 102 -23.25 4.39 -10.95
CA ALA A 102 -22.46 4.95 -12.04
C ALA A 102 -22.84 4.39 -13.43
N GLY A 103 -23.90 3.58 -13.55
CA GLY A 103 -24.32 2.98 -14.82
C GLY A 103 -23.53 1.71 -15.21
N GLY A 104 -22.89 1.06 -14.24
CA GLY A 104 -22.10 -0.15 -14.44
C GLY A 104 -20.69 0.11 -14.99
N GLN A 105 -19.93 -0.97 -15.21
CA GLN A 105 -18.52 -0.91 -15.64
C GLN A 105 -18.33 -0.39 -17.08
N GLY A 106 -19.42 -0.14 -17.82
CA GLY A 106 -19.35 0.45 -19.16
C GLY A 106 -18.98 1.93 -19.15
N THR A 107 -19.27 2.66 -18.07
CA THR A 107 -19.00 4.10 -17.96
C THR A 107 -17.56 4.37 -17.53
N THR A 108 -17.09 5.61 -17.71
CA THR A 108 -15.75 6.00 -17.24
C THR A 108 -15.65 5.92 -15.72
N GLU A 109 -16.70 6.36 -15.02
CA GLU A 109 -16.76 6.30 -13.56
C GLU A 109 -16.86 4.85 -13.04
N GLY A 110 -17.71 4.02 -13.64
CA GLY A 110 -17.85 2.62 -13.25
C GLY A 110 -16.56 1.82 -13.45
N LYS A 111 -15.77 2.12 -14.50
CA LYS A 111 -14.41 1.57 -14.66
C LYS A 111 -13.48 2.00 -13.52
N ALA A 112 -13.45 3.29 -13.19
CA ALA A 112 -12.59 3.80 -12.12
C ALA A 112 -12.97 3.22 -10.74
N LEU A 113 -14.27 3.09 -10.46
CA LEU A 113 -14.79 2.44 -9.25
C LEU A 113 -14.46 0.95 -9.22
N GLN A 114 -14.48 0.26 -10.37
CA GLN A 114 -14.09 -1.14 -10.46
C GLN A 114 -12.60 -1.33 -10.14
N VAL A 115 -11.72 -0.44 -10.60
CA VAL A 115 -10.30 -0.46 -10.19
C VAL A 115 -10.18 -0.20 -8.68
N GLY A 116 -10.91 0.78 -8.14
CA GLY A 116 -10.95 1.04 -6.69
C GLY A 116 -11.41 -0.17 -5.87
N LYS A 117 -12.41 -0.90 -6.38
CA LYS A 117 -12.90 -2.17 -5.81
C LYS A 117 -11.82 -3.25 -5.85
N ILE A 118 -11.06 -3.38 -6.94
CA ILE A 118 -9.95 -4.33 -7.02
C ILE A 118 -8.89 -4.03 -5.95
N LYS A 119 -8.50 -2.76 -5.78
CA LYS A 119 -7.60 -2.33 -4.71
C LYS A 119 -8.16 -2.66 -3.32
N ASN A 120 -9.45 -2.41 -3.09
CA ASN A 120 -10.14 -2.78 -1.84
C ASN A 120 -10.10 -4.29 -1.59
N LYS A 121 -10.24 -5.12 -2.63
CA LYS A 121 -10.13 -6.58 -2.50
C LYS A 121 -8.72 -7.02 -2.13
N VAL A 122 -7.69 -6.39 -2.68
CA VAL A 122 -6.30 -6.63 -2.27
C VAL A 122 -6.11 -6.27 -0.79
N LEU A 123 -6.60 -5.11 -0.36
CA LEU A 123 -6.56 -4.68 1.05
C LEU A 123 -7.25 -5.69 1.98
N LYS A 124 -8.48 -6.09 1.63
CA LYS A 124 -9.26 -7.10 2.39
C LYS A 124 -8.51 -8.41 2.53
N LEU A 125 -8.00 -8.95 1.41
CA LEU A 125 -7.34 -10.25 1.40
C LEU A 125 -5.99 -10.20 2.12
N GLN A 126 -5.24 -9.10 1.99
CA GLN A 126 -3.98 -8.91 2.71
C GLN A 126 -4.21 -8.83 4.23
N THR A 127 -5.20 -8.05 4.67
CA THR A 127 -5.56 -7.97 6.10
C THR A 127 -6.11 -9.30 6.63
N ASP A 128 -6.84 -10.06 5.83
CA ASP A 128 -7.30 -11.41 6.21
C ASP A 128 -6.14 -12.43 6.33
N VAL A 129 -5.18 -12.40 5.40
CA VAL A 129 -3.95 -13.22 5.48
C VAL A 129 -3.16 -12.87 6.74
N LEU A 130 -2.90 -11.58 7.00
CA LEU A 130 -2.21 -11.14 8.22
C LEU A 130 -2.93 -11.64 9.48
N ARG A 131 -4.26 -11.47 9.55
CA ARG A 131 -5.09 -11.93 10.66
C ARG A 131 -4.93 -13.42 10.91
N LEU A 132 -4.94 -14.24 9.85
CA LEU A 132 -4.81 -15.70 9.95
C LEU A 132 -3.40 -16.11 10.37
N GLU A 133 -2.37 -15.52 9.78
CA GLU A 133 -0.98 -15.81 10.12
C GLU A 133 -0.63 -15.42 11.56
N ILE A 134 -1.14 -14.28 12.05
CA ILE A 134 -0.98 -13.89 13.46
C ILE A 134 -1.67 -14.90 14.38
N GLN A 135 -2.89 -15.35 14.05
CA GLN A 135 -3.58 -16.37 14.84
C GLN A 135 -2.81 -17.69 14.86
N ALA A 136 -2.28 -18.13 13.72
CA ALA A 136 -1.45 -19.33 13.62
C ALA A 136 -0.18 -19.19 14.48
N ALA A 137 0.51 -18.04 14.40
CA ALA A 137 1.69 -17.73 15.21
C ALA A 137 1.38 -17.70 16.72
N LYS A 138 0.14 -17.35 17.11
CA LYS A 138 -0.35 -17.42 18.49
C LYS A 138 -0.81 -18.82 18.92
N GLY A 139 -0.62 -19.85 18.08
CA GLY A 139 -0.90 -21.25 18.40
C GLY A 139 -2.28 -21.75 17.97
N LYS A 140 -3.05 -20.98 17.19
CA LYS A 140 -4.31 -21.47 16.64
C LYS A 140 -4.04 -22.43 15.47
N GLY A 141 -4.30 -23.72 15.69
CA GLY A 141 -4.13 -24.76 14.67
C GLY A 141 -5.23 -24.78 13.60
N GLY A 142 -5.01 -25.57 12.54
CA GLY A 142 -5.99 -25.83 11.49
C GLY A 142 -6.21 -24.69 10.48
N LEU A 143 -5.30 -23.71 10.43
CA LEU A 143 -5.45 -22.53 9.57
C LEU A 143 -4.72 -22.65 8.22
N ASP A 144 -3.86 -23.65 8.03
CA ASP A 144 -2.96 -23.71 6.86
C ASP A 144 -3.70 -23.68 5.52
N ALA A 145 -4.74 -24.53 5.38
CA ALA A 145 -5.54 -24.56 4.16
C ALA A 145 -6.26 -23.23 3.89
N GLN A 146 -6.78 -22.58 4.95
CA GLN A 146 -7.43 -21.28 4.84
C GLN A 146 -6.44 -20.19 4.47
N ILE A 147 -5.24 -20.17 5.08
CA ILE A 147 -4.16 -19.23 4.75
C ILE A 147 -3.77 -19.37 3.27
N GLN A 148 -3.55 -20.60 2.80
CA GLN A 148 -3.19 -20.83 1.39
C GLN A 148 -4.31 -20.37 0.44
N GLN A 149 -5.57 -20.69 0.76
CA GLN A 149 -6.71 -20.23 -0.03
C GLN A 149 -6.76 -18.70 -0.13
N GLN A 150 -6.56 -17.99 0.98
CA GLN A 150 -6.57 -16.53 0.98
C GLN A 150 -5.36 -15.94 0.24
N LYS A 151 -4.18 -16.55 0.36
CA LYS A 151 -2.99 -16.17 -0.43
C LYS A 151 -3.20 -16.36 -1.93
N THR A 152 -3.86 -17.44 -2.36
CA THR A 152 -4.20 -17.64 -3.77
C THR A 152 -5.17 -16.56 -4.27
N LYS A 153 -6.20 -16.24 -3.50
CA LYS A 153 -7.13 -15.15 -3.83
C LYS A 153 -6.43 -13.81 -3.87
N LEU A 154 -5.55 -13.53 -2.91
CA LEU A 154 -4.75 -12.31 -2.87
C LEU A 154 -3.90 -12.18 -4.13
N ALA A 155 -3.11 -13.20 -4.46
CA ALA A 155 -2.27 -13.22 -5.66
C ALA A 155 -3.08 -13.00 -6.95
N ALA A 156 -4.28 -13.59 -7.06
CA ALA A 156 -5.16 -13.36 -8.19
C ALA A 156 -5.62 -11.89 -8.30
N ASN A 157 -6.00 -11.25 -7.19
CA ASN A 157 -6.42 -9.84 -7.20
C ASN A 157 -5.24 -8.87 -7.37
N VAL A 158 -4.04 -9.23 -6.91
CA VAL A 158 -2.81 -8.48 -7.20
C VAL A 158 -2.52 -8.47 -8.70
N LYS A 159 -2.63 -9.62 -9.37
CA LYS A 159 -2.50 -9.67 -10.84
C LYS A 159 -3.55 -8.83 -11.57
N LEU A 160 -4.79 -8.80 -11.05
CA LEU A 160 -5.84 -7.93 -11.60
C LEU A 160 -5.52 -6.45 -11.40
N ASP A 161 -4.98 -6.07 -10.24
CA ASP A 161 -4.53 -4.69 -9.99
C ASP A 161 -3.36 -4.29 -10.89
N GLU A 162 -2.34 -5.16 -11.02
CA GLU A 162 -1.20 -4.98 -11.92
C GLU A 162 -1.63 -4.81 -13.38
N ALA A 163 -2.64 -5.56 -13.82
CA ALA A 163 -3.22 -5.40 -15.16
C ALA A 163 -3.92 -4.04 -15.36
N ASN A 164 -4.28 -3.35 -14.26
CA ASN A 164 -4.86 -2.01 -14.26
C ASN A 164 -3.82 -0.92 -13.96
N LYS A 165 -2.52 -1.21 -14.15
CA LYS A 165 -1.45 -0.25 -13.88
C LYS A 165 -1.68 1.08 -14.61
N GLY A 166 -1.71 2.17 -13.86
CA GLY A 166 -1.91 3.52 -14.39
C GLY A 166 -3.36 3.86 -14.76
N VAL A 167 -4.29 2.92 -14.67
CA VAL A 167 -5.73 3.19 -14.84
C VAL A 167 -6.24 3.91 -13.59
N THR A 168 -7.04 4.95 -13.79
CA THR A 168 -7.65 5.72 -12.70
C THR A 168 -8.42 4.80 -11.76
N SER A 169 -8.17 4.97 -10.47
CA SER A 169 -8.80 4.25 -9.37
C SER A 169 -9.59 5.24 -8.52
N LYS A 170 -10.89 4.98 -8.35
CA LYS A 170 -11.80 5.82 -7.56
C LYS A 170 -12.24 5.07 -6.31
N GLY A 171 -11.93 5.62 -5.14
CA GLY A 171 -12.47 5.15 -3.87
C GLY A 171 -13.92 5.58 -3.64
N ILE A 172 -14.52 5.04 -2.59
CA ILE A 172 -15.85 5.42 -2.09
C ILE A 172 -15.71 6.06 -0.72
N ASN A 173 -16.68 6.90 -0.36
CA ASN A 173 -16.86 7.34 1.02
C ASN A 173 -17.78 6.34 1.72
N PHE A 174 -17.24 5.50 2.60
CA PHE A 174 -17.97 4.42 3.24
C PHE A 174 -17.86 4.52 4.77
N ALA A 175 -19.01 4.60 5.44
CA ALA A 175 -19.09 4.87 6.87
C ALA A 175 -18.86 3.65 7.76
N GLY A 176 -19.02 2.42 7.21
CA GLY A 176 -18.59 1.15 7.82
C GLY A 176 -19.17 0.82 9.17
#